data_AF-A0A246GE60-F1
#
_entry.id   AF-A0A246GE60-F1
#
_cell.length_a   1.000
_cell.length_b   1.000
_cell.length_c   1.000
_cell.angle_alpha   90.00
_cell.angle_beta   90.00
_cell.angle_gamma   90.00
#
_symmetry.space_group_name_H-M   'P 1'
#
loop_
_entity.id
_entity.type
_entity.pdbx_description
1 polymer ?
#
loop_
_entity_poly.entity_id
_entity_poly.type
_entity_poly.pdbx_seq_one_letter_code
_entity_poly.pdbx_strand_id
1 'polypeptide(L)'
;MIKNVFFFSFFLFSSTFQAQDSTSSSNVSDFWDHVRFGGGVGFSMGNSFTNISVSPTMYYNFDDQTSIGVGLNTSYIKNSGKFTSFVYGLTGSVLYNPVESLQFSADVEQLRVNLDYNTNLGQRSDDFWNTALFLGVGYSVNNITGGIRYNLLFRDTDRLYTSAWMPFIRIVF
;
A
#
# COMPACT_ATOMS: atom_id res chain seq x y z
N MET A 1 -50.78 -8.61 13.21
CA MET A 1 -49.86 -7.46 13.10
C MET A 1 -48.51 -7.89 13.66
N ILE A 2 -47.48 -7.65 12.87
CA ILE A 2 -46.08 -8.08 12.97
C ILE A 2 -45.40 -7.36 14.16
N LYS A 3 -45.03 -8.09 15.23
CA LYS A 3 -43.70 -8.62 15.54
C LYS A 3 -42.57 -7.60 15.33
N ASN A 4 -42.07 -6.99 16.41
CA ASN A 4 -40.71 -6.43 16.52
C ASN A 4 -40.42 -6.07 17.99
N VAL A 5 -39.75 -6.98 18.70
CA VAL A 5 -39.03 -6.66 19.94
C VAL A 5 -37.59 -7.13 19.69
N PHE A 6 -36.69 -6.18 19.51
CA PHE A 6 -35.27 -6.42 19.26
C PHE A 6 -34.60 -6.66 20.62
N PHE A 7 -34.35 -7.92 20.97
CA PHE A 7 -33.64 -8.29 22.20
C PHE A 7 -32.15 -8.41 21.86
N PHE A 8 -31.34 -7.48 22.39
CA PHE A 8 -29.89 -7.46 22.19
C PHE A 8 -29.26 -8.49 23.13
N SER A 9 -29.03 -9.70 22.63
CA SER A 9 -28.37 -10.78 23.38
C SER A 9 -26.85 -10.60 23.32
N PHE A 10 -26.28 -10.14 24.43
CA PHE A 10 -24.83 -10.04 24.64
C PHE A 10 -24.24 -11.46 24.76
N PHE A 11 -23.42 -11.86 23.79
CA PHE A 11 -22.77 -13.18 23.77
C PHE A 11 -21.56 -13.15 24.71
N LEU A 12 -21.69 -13.76 25.89
CA LEU A 12 -20.60 -14.04 26.81
C LEU A 12 -19.71 -15.15 26.22
N PHE A 13 -18.56 -14.78 25.65
CA PHE A 13 -17.50 -15.75 25.36
C PHE A 13 -16.69 -15.98 26.65
N SER A 14 -16.97 -17.10 27.31
CA SER A 14 -16.11 -17.68 28.34
C SER A 14 -15.06 -18.56 27.66
N SER A 15 -13.81 -18.10 27.61
CA SER A 15 -12.66 -18.96 27.30
C SER A 15 -11.78 -19.08 28.55
N THR A 16 -11.86 -20.24 29.18
CA THR A 16 -11.01 -20.67 30.28
C THR A 16 -9.65 -21.16 29.79
N PHE A 17 -8.59 -20.69 30.45
CA PHE A 17 -7.21 -21.23 30.57
C PHE A 17 -6.31 -21.35 29.33
N GLN A 18 -5.27 -20.51 29.31
CA GLN A 18 -3.88 -20.95 29.12
C GLN A 18 -3.02 -20.20 30.16
N ALA A 19 -2.44 -20.95 31.10
CA ALA A 19 -1.31 -20.49 31.90
C ALA A 19 -0.05 -20.86 31.12
N GLN A 20 0.80 -19.89 30.78
CA GLN A 20 2.12 -20.15 30.24
C GLN A 20 3.17 -19.54 31.18
N ASP A 21 4.15 -20.38 31.51
CA ASP A 21 5.23 -20.17 32.45
C ASP A 21 6.16 -19.02 32.02
N SER A 22 6.80 -18.44 33.02
CA SER A 22 7.72 -17.31 32.91
C SER A 22 9.13 -17.77 32.55
N THR A 23 9.68 -17.36 31.41
CA THR A 23 11.13 -17.11 31.19
C THR A 23 11.42 -16.51 29.82
N SER A 24 11.58 -15.18 29.75
CA SER A 24 12.67 -14.46 29.07
C SER A 24 12.33 -12.97 29.00
N SER A 25 13.19 -12.14 29.53
CA SER A 25 13.11 -10.69 29.40
C SER A 25 13.45 -10.24 27.97
N SER A 26 12.47 -10.19 27.06
CA SER A 26 12.60 -9.49 25.76
C SER A 26 11.26 -9.28 25.03
N ASN A 27 10.29 -8.59 25.63
CA ASN A 27 9.02 -8.25 24.93
C ASN A 27 9.19 -7.36 23.67
N VAL A 28 10.39 -6.82 23.42
CA VAL A 28 10.68 -6.07 22.19
C VAL A 28 11.02 -7.00 21.02
N SER A 29 11.58 -8.21 21.25
CA SER A 29 12.03 -9.07 20.15
C SER A 29 10.87 -9.73 19.40
N ASP A 30 9.86 -10.20 20.12
CA ASP A 30 8.76 -10.98 19.56
C ASP A 30 7.93 -10.21 18.52
N PHE A 31 7.75 -8.89 18.71
CA PHE A 31 7.08 -8.06 17.71
C PHE A 31 7.90 -7.90 16.42
N TRP A 32 9.21 -7.62 16.54
CA TRP A 32 10.07 -7.38 15.38
C TRP A 32 10.35 -8.65 14.57
N ASP A 33 10.25 -9.83 15.19
CA ASP A 33 10.38 -11.12 14.51
C ASP A 33 9.25 -11.36 13.50
N HIS A 34 8.09 -10.71 13.71
CA HIS A 34 6.95 -10.75 12.79
C HIS A 34 6.94 -9.59 11.77
N VAL A 35 7.89 -8.66 11.87
CA VAL A 35 7.96 -7.48 11.00
C VAL A 35 8.96 -7.70 9.88
N ARG A 36 8.50 -7.50 8.64
CA ARG A 36 9.33 -7.47 7.45
C ARG A 36 9.34 -6.09 6.84
N PHE A 37 10.52 -5.66 6.42
CA PHE A 37 10.68 -4.39 5.71
C PHE A 37 10.83 -4.65 4.23
N GLY A 38 10.21 -3.82 3.42
CA GLY A 38 10.31 -3.90 1.99
C GLY A 38 10.39 -2.53 1.37
N GLY A 39 10.41 -2.50 0.06
CA GLY A 39 10.19 -1.27 -0.67
C GLY A 39 10.69 -1.34 -2.09
N GLY A 40 10.47 -0.25 -2.80
CA GLY A 40 10.92 -0.08 -4.18
C GLY A 40 11.65 1.24 -4.37
N VAL A 41 12.60 1.23 -5.28
CA VAL A 41 13.10 2.45 -5.92
C VAL A 41 12.70 2.39 -7.39
N GLY A 42 12.15 3.49 -7.89
CA GLY A 42 11.81 3.64 -9.30
C GLY A 42 12.68 4.72 -9.90
N PHE A 43 13.21 4.45 -11.08
CA PHE A 43 13.93 5.44 -11.88
C PHE A 43 13.49 5.30 -13.32
N SER A 44 13.05 6.39 -13.94
CA SER A 44 12.77 6.42 -15.37
C SER A 44 13.23 7.75 -15.95
N MET A 45 13.99 7.70 -17.04
CA MET A 45 14.46 8.88 -17.75
C MET A 45 14.14 8.75 -19.23
N GLY A 46 13.51 9.78 -19.78
CA GLY A 46 13.22 9.92 -21.20
C GLY A 46 13.70 11.27 -21.73
N ASN A 47 13.56 11.49 -23.04
CA ASN A 47 14.08 12.67 -23.74
C ASN A 47 13.63 14.02 -23.17
N SER A 48 12.59 14.05 -22.35
CA SER A 48 12.09 15.29 -21.73
C SER A 48 11.65 15.11 -20.28
N PHE A 49 11.81 13.93 -19.66
CA PHE A 49 11.40 13.73 -18.27
C PHE A 49 12.35 12.83 -17.49
N THR A 50 12.45 13.09 -16.20
CA THR A 50 13.14 12.25 -15.22
C THR A 50 12.17 12.02 -14.07
N ASN A 51 11.93 10.77 -13.71
CA ASN A 51 11.17 10.36 -12.55
C ASN A 51 12.07 9.56 -11.62
N ILE A 52 12.06 9.93 -10.35
CA ILE A 52 12.70 9.19 -9.27
C ILE A 52 11.62 8.93 -8.23
N SER A 53 11.45 7.67 -7.83
CA SER A 53 10.50 7.30 -6.79
C SER A 53 11.13 6.40 -5.75
N VAL A 54 10.67 6.52 -4.51
CA VAL A 54 11.06 5.67 -3.39
C VAL A 54 9.79 5.31 -2.63
N SER A 55 9.65 4.02 -2.34
CA SER A 55 8.44 3.49 -1.70
C SER A 55 8.79 2.49 -0.60
N PRO A 56 9.25 2.94 0.58
CA PRO A 56 9.52 2.04 1.69
C PRO A 56 8.21 1.48 2.25
N THR A 57 8.24 0.22 2.64
CA THR A 57 7.07 -0.51 3.15
C THR A 57 7.47 -1.36 4.36
N MET A 58 6.50 -1.62 5.22
CA MET A 58 6.63 -2.47 6.39
C MET A 58 5.41 -3.39 6.43
N TYR A 59 5.62 -4.68 6.67
CA TYR A 59 4.58 -5.68 6.80
C TYR A 59 4.72 -6.37 8.16
N TYR A 60 3.61 -6.55 8.86
CA TYR A 60 3.48 -7.38 10.03
C TYR A 60 2.79 -8.69 9.61
N ASN A 61 3.46 -9.81 9.84
CA ASN A 61 2.95 -11.14 9.53
C ASN A 61 2.18 -11.66 10.74
N PHE A 62 0.91 -11.97 10.57
CA PHE A 62 0.14 -12.68 11.60
C PHE A 62 0.43 -14.19 11.55
N ASP A 63 0.65 -14.70 10.35
CA ASP A 63 0.97 -16.09 10.05
C ASP A 63 1.76 -16.16 8.73
N ASP A 64 2.10 -17.37 8.28
CA ASP A 64 2.87 -17.59 7.04
C ASP A 64 2.11 -17.17 5.76
N GLN A 65 0.79 -17.00 5.84
CA GLN A 65 -0.09 -16.67 4.74
C GLN A 65 -0.56 -15.21 4.79
N THR A 66 -0.81 -14.64 5.98
CA THR A 66 -1.52 -13.37 6.14
C THR A 66 -0.61 -12.30 6.72
N SER A 67 -0.53 -11.17 6.03
CA SER A 67 0.21 -10.00 6.48
C SER A 67 -0.60 -8.73 6.31
N ILE A 68 -0.42 -7.76 7.20
CA ILE A 68 -0.86 -6.39 6.99
C ILE A 68 0.36 -5.50 6.87
N GLY A 69 0.30 -4.47 6.04
CA GLY A 69 1.42 -3.57 5.85
C GLY A 69 0.99 -2.13 5.69
N VAL A 70 1.97 -1.27 5.88
CA VAL A 70 1.89 0.16 5.60
C VAL A 70 3.12 0.57 4.82
N GLY A 71 2.97 1.57 3.97
CA GLY A 71 4.05 2.07 3.13
C GLY A 71 3.93 3.55 2.88
N LEU A 72 5.07 4.16 2.61
CA LEU A 72 5.16 5.51 2.09
C LEU A 72 5.42 5.41 0.60
N ASN A 73 4.87 6.33 -0.17
CA ASN A 73 5.19 6.49 -1.58
C ASN A 73 5.65 7.92 -1.78
N THR A 74 6.82 8.11 -2.39
CA THR A 74 7.31 9.43 -2.81
C THR A 74 7.83 9.34 -4.23
N SER A 75 7.46 10.28 -5.08
CA SER A 75 7.91 10.36 -6.46
C SER A 75 8.13 11.82 -6.86
N TYR A 76 9.29 12.07 -7.46
CA TYR A 76 9.69 13.35 -7.99
C TYR A 76 9.82 13.24 -9.51
N ILE A 77 8.98 13.98 -10.21
CA ILE A 77 8.93 14.00 -11.67
C ILE A 77 9.34 15.38 -12.16
N LYS A 78 10.43 15.45 -12.91
CA LYS A 78 10.92 16.66 -13.55
C LYS A 78 10.82 16.54 -15.05
N ASN A 79 10.12 17.47 -15.70
CA ASN A 79 10.10 17.59 -17.15
C ASN A 79 10.91 18.83 -17.57
N SER A 80 11.78 18.71 -18.57
CA SER A 80 12.79 19.70 -19.00
C SER A 80 12.20 21.06 -19.42
N GLY A 81 11.74 21.86 -18.44
CA GLY A 81 11.41 23.28 -18.58
C GLY A 81 9.94 23.68 -18.46
N LYS A 82 8.99 22.76 -18.22
CA LYS A 82 7.54 23.10 -18.20
C LYS A 82 6.80 22.76 -16.90
N PHE A 83 7.22 21.71 -16.19
CA PHE A 83 6.45 21.18 -15.07
C PHE A 83 7.30 20.35 -14.10
N THR A 84 7.11 20.55 -12.80
CA THR A 84 7.68 19.70 -11.73
C THR A 84 6.53 19.14 -10.90
N SER A 85 6.48 17.81 -10.74
CA SER A 85 5.53 17.15 -9.86
C SER A 85 6.25 16.56 -8.67
N PHE A 86 5.69 16.80 -7.49
CA PHE A 86 6.05 16.04 -6.30
C PHE A 86 4.81 15.28 -5.81
N VAL A 87 4.91 13.96 -5.81
CA VAL A 87 3.87 13.06 -5.34
C VAL A 87 4.35 12.44 -4.05
N TYR A 88 3.54 12.48 -3.01
CA TYR A 88 3.80 11.76 -1.78
C TYR A 88 2.51 11.21 -1.20
N GLY A 89 2.59 10.08 -0.51
CA GLY A 89 1.41 9.44 0.01
C GLY A 89 1.67 8.27 0.92
N LEU A 90 0.58 7.70 1.38
CA LEU A 90 0.53 6.55 2.25
C LEU A 90 -0.17 5.40 1.55
N THR A 91 0.27 4.20 1.87
CA THR A 91 -0.33 2.95 1.41
C THR A 91 -0.59 2.07 2.62
N GLY A 92 -1.78 1.48 2.67
CA GLY A 92 -2.12 0.39 3.57
C GLY A 92 -2.36 -0.85 2.73
N SER A 93 -1.82 -1.99 3.14
CA SER A 93 -1.83 -3.22 2.36
C SER A 93 -2.28 -4.38 3.23
N VAL A 94 -3.11 -5.27 2.68
CA VAL A 94 -3.39 -6.58 3.25
C VAL A 94 -2.93 -7.62 2.23
N LEU A 95 -2.10 -8.56 2.67
CA LEU A 95 -1.51 -9.61 1.84
C LEU A 95 -2.04 -10.97 2.29
N TYR A 96 -2.36 -11.81 1.32
CA TYR A 96 -2.71 -13.21 1.54
C TYR A 96 -1.95 -14.12 0.56
N ASN A 97 -1.06 -14.95 1.10
CA ASN A 97 -0.18 -15.85 0.39
C ASN A 97 -0.59 -17.30 0.70
N PRO A 98 -1.57 -17.89 -0.02
CA PRO A 98 -1.98 -19.27 0.24
C PRO A 98 -0.84 -20.27 0.01
N VAL A 99 0.11 -19.93 -0.87
CA VAL A 99 1.35 -20.66 -1.13
C VAL A 99 2.49 -19.66 -1.33
N GLU A 100 3.74 -20.08 -1.12
CA GLU A 100 4.92 -19.20 -1.21
C GLU A 100 5.07 -18.50 -2.57
N SER A 101 4.54 -19.10 -3.64
CA SER A 101 4.65 -18.58 -5.00
C SER A 101 3.50 -17.68 -5.43
N LEU A 102 2.40 -17.59 -4.67
CA LEU A 102 1.20 -16.86 -5.05
C LEU A 102 0.81 -15.86 -3.95
N GLN A 103 0.59 -14.62 -4.34
CA GLN A 103 0.21 -13.53 -3.45
C GLN A 103 -1.04 -12.83 -3.96
N PHE A 104 -2.03 -12.70 -3.09
CA PHE A 104 -3.13 -11.77 -3.25
C PHE A 104 -2.87 -10.53 -2.41
N SER A 105 -3.23 -9.35 -2.94
CA SER A 105 -3.13 -8.10 -2.20
C SER A 105 -4.41 -7.28 -2.29
N ALA A 106 -4.71 -6.58 -1.21
CA ALA A 106 -5.67 -5.48 -1.19
C ALA A 106 -4.93 -4.24 -0.66
N ASP A 107 -4.72 -3.25 -1.53
CA ASP A 107 -3.91 -2.08 -1.21
C ASP A 107 -4.78 -0.81 -1.29
N VAL A 108 -4.88 -0.06 -0.19
CA VAL A 108 -5.45 1.29 -0.16
C VAL A 108 -4.31 2.29 -0.28
N GLU A 109 -4.35 3.15 -1.28
CA GLU A 109 -3.34 4.16 -1.54
C GLU A 109 -3.97 5.55 -1.46
N GLN A 110 -3.39 6.43 -0.64
CA GLN A 110 -3.78 7.83 -0.56
C GLN A 110 -2.58 8.70 -0.93
N LEU A 111 -2.64 9.31 -2.11
CA LEU A 111 -1.59 10.17 -2.63
C LEU A 111 -2.03 11.63 -2.59
N ARG A 112 -1.09 12.49 -2.22
CA ARG A 112 -1.13 13.92 -2.49
C ARG A 112 -0.22 14.23 -3.65
N VAL A 113 -0.79 14.88 -4.65
CA VAL A 113 -0.05 15.31 -5.84
C VAL A 113 0.01 16.82 -5.81
N ASN A 114 1.23 17.33 -5.71
CA ASN A 114 1.51 18.74 -5.87
C ASN A 114 2.08 18.94 -7.28
N LEU A 115 1.35 19.69 -8.10
CA LEU A 115 1.71 20.02 -9.46
C LEU A 115 2.16 21.48 -9.54
N ASP A 116 3.45 21.72 -9.74
CA ASP A 116 4.00 23.05 -10.00
C ASP A 116 4.21 23.29 -11.49
N TYR A 117 3.33 24.10 -12.09
CA TYR A 117 3.45 24.55 -13.48
C TYR A 117 4.19 25.89 -13.54
N ASN A 118 5.25 25.94 -14.35
CA ASN A 118 5.93 27.19 -14.67
C ASN A 118 5.43 27.68 -16.04
N THR A 119 4.48 28.63 -16.04
CA THR A 119 3.97 29.25 -17.27
C THR A 119 4.55 30.66 -17.40
N ASN A 120 4.73 31.17 -18.63
CA ASN A 120 5.22 32.52 -18.93
C ASN A 120 4.40 33.69 -18.31
N LEU A 121 3.33 33.40 -17.56
CA LEU A 121 2.38 34.33 -16.94
C LEU A 121 2.27 34.18 -15.40
N GLY A 122 3.08 33.30 -14.78
CA GLY A 122 3.09 33.08 -13.32
C GLY A 122 3.15 31.60 -12.91
N GLN A 123 3.49 31.36 -11.64
CA GLN A 123 3.47 30.02 -11.02
C GLN A 123 2.03 29.66 -10.64
N ARG A 124 1.56 28.48 -11.06
CA ARG A 124 0.27 27.94 -10.64
C ARG A 124 0.48 26.55 -10.07
N SER A 125 0.18 26.40 -8.77
CA SER A 125 0.16 25.11 -8.07
C SER A 125 -1.27 24.56 -8.15
N ASP A 126 -1.39 23.28 -8.48
CA ASP A 126 -2.62 22.51 -8.32
C ASP A 126 -2.30 21.33 -7.40
N ASP A 127 -3.04 21.25 -6.30
CA ASP A 127 -2.84 20.26 -5.25
C ASP A 127 -4.13 19.45 -5.11
N PHE A 128 -4.06 18.14 -5.31
CA PHE A 128 -5.20 17.27 -5.09
C PHE A 128 -4.84 15.99 -4.37
N TRP A 129 -5.83 15.47 -3.63
CA TRP A 129 -5.78 14.18 -2.99
C TRP A 129 -6.43 13.14 -3.90
N ASN A 130 -5.80 11.99 -4.01
CA ASN A 130 -6.34 10.86 -4.73
C ASN A 130 -6.31 9.62 -3.83
N THR A 131 -7.44 8.93 -3.77
CA THR A 131 -7.56 7.67 -3.02
C THR A 131 -7.87 6.56 -4.01
N ALA A 132 -7.03 5.54 -4.01
CA ALA A 132 -7.19 4.35 -4.82
C ALA A 132 -7.31 3.11 -3.93
N LEU A 133 -8.10 2.14 -4.39
CA LEU A 133 -8.21 0.83 -3.76
C LEU A 133 -7.85 -0.20 -4.83
N PHE A 134 -6.78 -0.93 -4.60
CA PHE A 134 -6.27 -1.93 -5.52
C PHE A 134 -6.55 -3.33 -5.00
N LEU A 135 -6.97 -4.22 -5.89
CA LEU A 135 -6.91 -5.67 -5.68
C LEU A 135 -5.86 -6.26 -6.62
N GLY A 136 -4.90 -6.98 -6.06
CA GLY A 136 -3.75 -7.51 -6.77
C GLY A 136 -3.65 -9.02 -6.69
N VAL A 137 -3.04 -9.58 -7.73
CA VAL A 137 -2.52 -10.94 -7.74
C VAL A 137 -1.09 -10.90 -8.28
N GLY A 138 -0.19 -11.60 -7.63
CA GLY A 138 1.22 -11.63 -7.96
C GLY A 138 1.83 -13.01 -7.75
N TYR A 139 2.92 -13.24 -8.49
CA TYR A 139 3.76 -14.40 -8.34
C TYR A 139 5.03 -14.01 -7.55
N SER A 140 5.29 -14.73 -6.47
CA SER A 140 6.40 -14.49 -5.56
C SER A 140 7.53 -15.49 -5.81
N VAL A 141 8.75 -14.98 -5.89
CA VAL A 141 9.97 -15.79 -5.95
C VAL A 141 10.92 -15.20 -4.92
N ASN A 142 11.16 -15.95 -3.85
CA ASN A 142 11.96 -15.53 -2.71
C ASN A 142 11.43 -14.21 -2.10
N ASN A 143 12.20 -13.13 -2.26
CA ASN A 143 11.94 -11.81 -1.68
C ASN A 143 11.28 -10.85 -2.67
N ILE A 144 10.97 -11.31 -3.89
CA ILE A 144 10.44 -10.48 -4.97
C ILE A 144 9.08 -11.03 -5.42
N THR A 145 8.07 -10.16 -5.44
CA THR A 145 6.74 -10.45 -5.97
C THR A 145 6.48 -9.57 -7.18
N GLY A 146 6.15 -10.17 -8.31
CA GLY A 146 5.73 -9.47 -9.53
C GLY A 146 4.29 -9.82 -9.87
N GLY A 147 3.48 -8.83 -10.26
CA GLY A 147 2.07 -9.09 -10.50
C GLY A 147 1.32 -7.96 -11.17
N ILE A 148 0.00 -8.08 -11.16
CA ILE A 148 -0.92 -7.06 -11.65
C ILE A 148 -1.95 -6.75 -10.57
N ARG A 149 -2.32 -5.48 -10.48
CA ARG A 149 -3.36 -4.98 -9.58
C ARG A 149 -4.40 -4.16 -10.34
N TYR A 150 -5.63 -4.24 -9.89
CA TYR A 150 -6.79 -3.57 -10.46
C TYR A 150 -7.32 -2.52 -9.50
N ASN A 151 -7.47 -1.28 -9.96
CA ASN A 151 -8.03 -0.19 -9.16
C ASN A 151 -9.57 -0.25 -9.18
N LEU A 152 -10.18 -0.61 -8.04
CA LEU A 152 -11.62 -0.66 -7.85
C LEU A 152 -12.26 0.74 -7.80
N LEU A 153 -11.53 1.75 -7.35
CA LEU A 153 -12.00 3.13 -7.27
C LEU A 153 -11.68 3.92 -8.54
N PHE A 154 -11.30 3.24 -9.63
CA PHE A 154 -10.96 3.88 -10.88
C PHE A 154 -12.12 4.70 -11.43
N ARG A 155 -11.85 5.99 -11.68
CA ARG A 155 -12.72 6.88 -12.45
C ARG A 155 -11.93 7.42 -13.62
N ASP A 156 -12.52 7.37 -14.83
CA ASP A 156 -11.91 7.92 -16.05
C ASP A 156 -11.59 9.43 -15.96
N THR A 157 -12.15 10.13 -14.97
CA THR A 157 -11.90 11.55 -14.70
C THR A 157 -10.62 11.81 -13.89
N ASP A 158 -10.02 10.79 -13.28
CA ASP A 158 -8.84 10.96 -12.42
C ASP A 158 -7.56 10.97 -13.26
N ARG A 159 -6.88 12.11 -13.29
CA ARG A 159 -5.71 12.37 -14.15
C ARG A 159 -4.42 11.64 -13.75
N LEU A 160 -4.46 10.74 -12.76
CA LEU A 160 -3.26 10.07 -12.21
C LEU A 160 -3.03 8.66 -12.74
N TYR A 161 -4.08 7.90 -12.99
CA TYR A 161 -3.95 6.52 -13.48
C TYR A 161 -4.47 6.45 -14.91
N THR A 162 -3.62 6.03 -15.84
CA THR A 162 -3.96 5.88 -17.26
C THR A 162 -4.72 4.59 -17.56
N SER A 163 -4.78 3.67 -16.61
CA SER A 163 -5.42 2.36 -16.71
C SER A 163 -5.87 1.89 -15.33
N ALA A 164 -6.99 1.17 -15.27
CA ALA A 164 -7.43 0.48 -14.07
C ALA A 164 -6.49 -0.69 -13.71
N TRP A 165 -5.86 -1.31 -14.70
CA TRP A 165 -4.85 -2.36 -14.51
C TRP A 165 -3.45 -1.78 -14.43
N MET A 166 -2.71 -2.14 -13.38
CA MET A 166 -1.36 -1.67 -13.14
C MET A 166 -0.44 -2.86 -12.82
N PRO A 167 0.71 -3.00 -13.50
CA PRO A 167 1.73 -3.91 -13.04
C PRO A 167 2.34 -3.40 -11.73
N PHE A 168 2.75 -4.31 -10.85
CA PHE A 168 3.49 -3.96 -9.65
C PHE A 168 4.65 -4.93 -9.41
N ILE A 169 5.67 -4.43 -8.73
CA ILE A 169 6.77 -5.22 -8.19
C ILE A 169 6.90 -4.84 -6.72
N ARG A 170 6.97 -5.85 -5.85
CA ARG A 170 7.15 -5.70 -4.41
C ARG A 170 8.40 -6.47 -4.01
N ILE A 171 9.31 -5.80 -3.31
CA ILE A 171 10.52 -6.42 -2.77
C ILE A 171 10.42 -6.34 -1.25
N VAL A 172 10.55 -7.48 -0.58
CA VAL A 172 10.45 -7.61 0.88
C VAL A 172 11.68 -8.33 1.40
N PHE A 173 12.45 -7.65 2.25
CA PHE A 173 13.66 -8.15 2.87
C PHE A 173 13.36 -9.00 4.12
#